data_AF-A0A945CU69-F1
#
_entry.id   AF-A0A945CU69-F1
#
_cell.length_a   1.000
_cell.length_b   1.000
_cell.length_c   1.000
_cell.angle_alpha   90.00
_cell.angle_beta   90.00
_cell.angle_gamma   90.00
#
_symmetry.space_group_name_H-M   'P 1'
#
loop_
_entity.id
_entity.type
_entity.pdbx_description
1 polymer ?
#
loop_
_entity_poly.entity_id
_entity_poly.type
_entity_poly.pdbx_seq_one_letter_code
_entity_poly.pdbx_strand_id
1 'polypeptide(L)'
;LWDEVLSAGHRLWGYANDDFHDPGDFGNAWNMVQVGEVTPKGIIAAARAGQCYGTTGLLLREFGIEGKRIHVELESKARGRFVGPGGKPLAGDVGTHFDYRVDGESYVRFEAEGKAGRIFLQPAFGEE
;
A
#
# COMPACT_ATOMS: atom_id res chain seq x y z
N LEU A 1 14.38 6.53 -1.66
CA LEU A 1 14.02 7.04 -0.31
C LEU A 1 13.17 6.07 0.53
N TRP A 2 11.89 5.80 0.24
CA TRP A 2 11.07 4.97 1.15
C TRP A 2 11.68 3.58 1.40
N ASP A 3 12.04 2.87 0.32
CA ASP A 3 12.70 1.57 0.42
C ASP A 3 14.05 1.61 1.15
N GLU A 4 14.84 2.67 1.00
CA GLU A 4 16.11 2.82 1.71
C GLU A 4 15.89 2.92 3.21
N VAL A 5 14.91 3.72 3.64
CA VAL A 5 14.60 3.94 5.06
C VAL A 5 13.99 2.67 5.67
N LEU A 6 13.09 1.99 4.95
CA LEU A 6 12.55 0.68 5.37
C LEU A 6 13.66 -0.38 5.49
N SER A 7 14.60 -0.40 4.53
CA SER A 7 15.73 -1.34 4.53
C SER A 7 16.73 -1.08 5.64
N ALA A 8 16.82 0.16 6.13
CA ALA A 8 17.59 0.53 7.31
C ALA A 8 16.93 0.11 8.63
N GLY A 9 15.78 -0.58 8.58
CA GLY A 9 15.07 -1.09 9.76
C GLY A 9 14.06 -0.13 10.37
N HIS A 10 13.82 1.02 9.75
CA HIS A 10 12.79 1.96 10.23
C HIS A 10 11.41 1.52 9.76
N ARG A 11 10.44 1.51 10.68
CA ARG A 11 9.04 1.18 10.38
C ARG A 11 8.23 2.47 10.22
N LEU A 12 7.89 2.82 8.98
CA LEU A 12 7.14 4.04 8.68
C LEU A 12 6.13 3.85 7.55
N TRP A 13 5.01 4.56 7.68
CA TRP A 13 3.92 4.58 6.71
C TRP A 13 4.18 5.60 5.60
N GLY A 14 3.71 5.27 4.39
CA GLY A 14 3.70 6.17 3.24
C GLY A 14 2.33 6.82 3.06
N TYR A 15 2.29 8.05 2.54
CA TYR A 15 1.06 8.78 2.24
C TYR A 15 1.14 9.39 0.84
N ALA A 16 0.00 9.45 0.14
CA ALA A 16 -0.12 10.03 -1.18
C ALA A 16 -1.13 11.19 -1.15
N ASN A 17 -0.70 12.37 -1.61
CA ASN A 17 -1.43 13.62 -1.49
C ASN A 17 -1.35 14.40 -2.82
N ASP A 18 -2.31 15.29 -3.04
CA ASP A 18 -2.39 16.16 -4.22
C ASP A 18 -1.43 17.36 -4.18
N ASP A 19 -1.06 17.82 -2.98
CA ASP A 19 -0.32 19.08 -2.77
C ASP A 19 -1.05 20.27 -3.41
N PHE A 20 -2.34 20.38 -3.09
CA PHE A 20 -3.29 21.26 -3.75
C PHE A 20 -2.93 22.76 -3.66
N HIS A 21 -2.64 23.39 -4.80
CA HIS A 21 -2.44 24.84 -4.94
C HIS A 21 -3.48 25.49 -5.87
N ASP A 22 -4.01 24.74 -6.83
CA ASP A 22 -5.09 25.19 -7.71
C ASP A 22 -6.07 24.04 -8.08
N PRO A 23 -7.27 24.35 -8.63
CA PRO A 23 -8.28 23.33 -8.93
C PRO A 23 -7.82 22.18 -9.85
N GLY A 24 -6.79 22.39 -10.66
CA GLY A 24 -6.19 21.35 -11.51
C GLY A 24 -5.41 20.30 -10.72
N ASP A 25 -5.00 20.61 -9.48
CA ASP A 25 -4.33 19.65 -8.59
C ASP A 25 -5.30 18.65 -7.96
N PHE A 26 -6.61 18.92 -8.02
CA PHE A 26 -7.61 18.11 -7.34
C PHE A 26 -7.58 16.65 -7.81
N GLY A 27 -7.45 15.73 -6.86
CA GLY A 27 -7.55 14.30 -7.15
C GLY A 27 -6.32 13.70 -7.81
N ASN A 28 -5.15 14.34 -7.72
CA ASN A 28 -3.89 13.76 -8.17
C ASN A 28 -3.48 12.52 -7.36
N ALA A 29 -3.68 12.56 -6.03
CA ALA A 29 -3.53 11.41 -5.14
C ALA A 29 -4.26 11.63 -3.81
N TRP A 30 -4.67 10.55 -3.15
CA TRP A 30 -5.28 10.58 -1.83
C TRP A 30 -4.99 9.28 -1.06
N ASN A 31 -5.40 9.28 0.21
CA ASN A 31 -5.28 8.12 1.09
C ASN A 31 -6.68 7.56 1.38
N MET A 32 -6.83 6.25 1.19
CA MET A 32 -7.99 5.50 1.67
C MET A 32 -7.68 4.99 3.07
N VAL A 33 -8.58 5.20 4.03
CA VAL A 33 -8.36 4.89 5.45
C VAL A 33 -9.47 3.97 5.95
N GLN A 34 -9.09 2.82 6.51
CA GLN A 34 -10.02 1.85 7.05
C GLN A 34 -10.39 2.24 8.49
N VAL A 35 -11.56 2.86 8.66
CA VAL A 35 -12.07 3.30 9.97
C VAL A 35 -13.36 2.56 10.33
N GLY A 36 -13.54 2.26 11.61
CA GLY A 36 -14.83 1.80 12.14
C GLY A 36 -15.87 2.91 12.25
N GLU A 37 -15.42 4.16 12.41
CA GLU A 37 -16.25 5.35 12.48
C GLU A 37 -15.54 6.54 11.80
N VAL A 38 -16.25 7.30 10.98
CA VAL A 38 -15.71 8.43 10.23
C VAL A 38 -15.63 9.68 11.12
N THR A 39 -14.73 9.62 12.10
CA THR A 39 -14.40 10.74 13.00
C THR A 39 -12.94 11.13 12.87
N PRO A 40 -12.55 12.38 13.19
CA PRO A 40 -11.14 12.78 13.19
C PRO A 40 -10.27 11.86 14.05
N LYS A 41 -10.77 11.44 15.22
CA LYS A 41 -10.08 10.50 16.11
C LYS A 41 -9.92 9.12 15.47
N GLY A 42 -10.96 8.60 14.82
CA GLY A 42 -10.93 7.32 14.12
C GLY A 42 -9.92 7.31 12.97
N ILE A 43 -9.92 8.36 12.15
CA ILE A 43 -8.99 8.53 11.04
C ILE A 43 -7.54 8.57 11.54
N ILE A 44 -7.24 9.37 12.56
CA ILE A 44 -5.88 9.48 13.12
C ILE A 44 -5.43 8.13 13.70
N ALA A 45 -6.31 7.43 14.41
CA ALA A 45 -5.98 6.13 14.99
C ALA A 45 -5.66 5.09 13.91
N ALA A 46 -6.51 4.97 12.88
CA ALA A 46 -6.29 4.05 11.76
C ALA A 46 -5.02 4.39 10.98
N ALA A 47 -4.81 5.66 10.64
CA ALA A 47 -3.62 6.10 9.92
C ALA A 47 -2.32 5.82 10.70
N ARG A 48 -2.33 6.00 12.04
CA ARG A 48 -1.19 5.65 12.90
C ARG A 48 -0.92 4.15 12.95
N ALA A 49 -1.97 3.33 12.83
CA ALA A 49 -1.87 1.89 12.80
C ALA A 49 -1.51 1.32 11.42
N GLY A 50 -1.30 2.17 10.40
CA GLY A 50 -1.04 1.72 9.02
C GLY A 50 -2.28 1.16 8.32
N GLN A 51 -3.48 1.40 8.85
CA GLN A 51 -4.75 0.96 8.27
C GLN A 51 -5.22 1.93 7.17
N CYS A 52 -4.33 2.18 6.21
CA CYS A 52 -4.57 3.06 5.08
C CYS A 52 -3.74 2.64 3.86
N TYR A 53 -4.04 3.19 2.70
CA TYR A 53 -3.18 3.08 1.52
C TYR A 53 -3.25 4.34 0.66
N GLY A 54 -2.19 4.62 -0.09
CA GLY A 54 -2.15 5.72 -1.06
C GLY A 54 -2.67 5.27 -2.43
N THR A 55 -3.40 6.13 -3.13
CA THR A 55 -3.93 5.83 -4.47
C THR A 55 -4.06 7.09 -5.32
N THR A 56 -4.03 6.89 -6.64
CA THR A 56 -4.43 7.90 -7.64
C THR A 56 -5.71 7.48 -8.39
N GLY A 57 -6.47 6.53 -7.83
CA GLY A 57 -7.76 6.05 -8.35
C GLY A 57 -7.92 4.54 -8.39
N LEU A 58 -6.84 3.76 -8.33
CA LEU A 58 -6.94 2.29 -8.23
C LEU A 58 -7.32 1.88 -6.81
N LEU A 59 -8.43 1.15 -6.67
CA LEU A 59 -9.01 0.79 -5.38
C LEU A 59 -8.72 -0.66 -4.98
N LEU A 60 -8.58 -0.84 -3.67
CA LEU A 60 -8.40 -2.12 -3.01
C LEU A 60 -9.77 -2.70 -2.68
N ARG A 61 -9.99 -3.96 -3.06
CA ARG A 61 -11.13 -4.73 -2.57
C ARG A 61 -10.79 -5.44 -1.27
N GLU A 62 -9.64 -6.11 -1.22
CA GLU A 62 -9.21 -6.86 -0.05
C GLU A 62 -7.69 -6.84 0.11
N PHE A 63 -7.23 -6.75 1.35
CA PHE A 63 -5.85 -7.01 1.74
C PHE A 63 -5.85 -7.82 3.02
N GLY A 64 -5.01 -8.85 3.07
CA GLY A 64 -4.86 -9.64 4.28
C GLY A 64 -3.50 -10.31 4.37
N ILE A 65 -3.17 -10.68 5.61
CA ILE A 65 -1.98 -11.44 5.96
C ILE A 65 -2.42 -12.64 6.78
N GLU A 66 -2.14 -13.84 6.28
CA GLU A 66 -2.46 -15.11 6.92
C GLU A 66 -1.17 -15.91 7.12
N GLY A 67 -0.63 -15.90 8.34
CA GLY A 67 0.68 -16.46 8.62
C GLY A 67 1.76 -15.79 7.78
N LYS A 68 2.36 -16.55 6.84
CA LYS A 68 3.37 -16.03 5.90
C LYS A 68 2.80 -15.62 4.53
N ARG A 69 1.49 -15.72 4.31
CA ARG A 69 0.87 -15.37 3.02
C ARG A 69 0.31 -13.95 3.10
N ILE A 70 0.66 -13.13 2.13
CA ILE A 70 0.03 -11.84 1.85
C ILE A 70 -0.86 -12.02 0.63
N HIS A 71 -2.11 -11.58 0.71
CA HIS A 71 -3.04 -11.55 -0.41
C HIS A 71 -3.57 -10.14 -0.66
N VAL A 72 -3.75 -9.82 -1.94
CA VAL A 72 -4.27 -8.54 -2.41
C VAL A 72 -5.31 -8.80 -3.49
N GLU A 73 -6.50 -8.22 -3.33
CA GLU A 73 -7.51 -8.12 -4.38
C GLU A 73 -7.78 -6.65 -4.72
N LEU A 74 -7.65 -6.30 -6.00
CA LEU A 74 -7.94 -4.97 -6.54
C LEU A 74 -9.29 -4.95 -7.24
N GLU A 75 -9.96 -3.80 -7.25
CA GLU A 75 -11.26 -3.65 -7.92
C GLU A 75 -11.17 -3.72 -9.46
N SER A 76 -9.99 -3.49 -10.03
CA SER A 76 -9.78 -3.56 -11.48
C SER A 76 -8.41 -4.13 -11.82
N LYS A 77 -8.30 -4.67 -13.05
CA LYS A 77 -7.07 -5.29 -13.54
C LYS A 77 -5.93 -4.28 -13.58
N ALA A 78 -4.82 -4.62 -12.96
CA ALA A 78 -3.60 -3.81 -12.91
C ALA A 78 -2.36 -4.69 -13.09
N ARG A 79 -1.23 -4.05 -13.42
CA ARG A 79 0.09 -4.67 -13.27
C ARG A 79 0.55 -4.42 -11.83
N GLY A 80 0.61 -5.48 -11.03
CA GLY A 80 0.96 -5.40 -9.61
C GLY A 80 2.26 -6.12 -9.30
N ARG A 81 2.94 -5.69 -8.22
CA ARG A 81 4.12 -6.37 -7.71
C ARG A 81 4.27 -6.23 -6.19
N PHE A 82 4.81 -7.28 -5.59
CA PHE A 82 5.38 -7.26 -4.25
C PHE A 82 6.84 -6.80 -4.32
N VAL A 83 7.21 -5.96 -3.36
CA VAL A 83 8.53 -5.33 -3.26
C VAL A 83 9.08 -5.55 -1.86
N GLY A 84 10.33 -5.99 -1.78
CA GLY A 84 11.04 -6.23 -0.53
C GLY A 84 12.21 -5.28 -0.30
N PRO A 85 13.16 -5.65 0.59
CA PRO A 85 14.30 -4.82 0.94
C PRO A 85 15.11 -4.33 -0.26
N GLY A 86 15.52 -3.07 -0.19
CA GLY A 86 16.23 -2.34 -1.24
C GLY A 86 15.37 -2.00 -2.45
N GLY A 87 14.04 -2.13 -2.35
CA GLY A 87 13.14 -1.97 -3.49
C GLY A 87 13.17 -3.16 -4.45
N LYS A 88 13.62 -4.33 -3.98
CA LYS A 88 13.75 -5.55 -4.79
C LYS A 88 12.36 -6.07 -5.20
N PRO A 89 12.07 -6.25 -6.51
CA PRO A 89 10.86 -6.94 -6.94
C PRO A 89 10.90 -8.40 -6.48
N LEU A 90 9.86 -8.85 -5.80
CA LEU A 90 9.75 -10.22 -5.26
C LEU A 90 8.89 -11.12 -6.15
N ALA A 91 7.69 -10.65 -6.47
CA ALA A 91 6.74 -11.30 -7.35
C ALA A 91 5.86 -10.25 -8.01
N GLY A 92 5.31 -10.53 -9.19
CA GLY A 92 4.39 -9.61 -9.86
C GLY A 92 3.69 -10.27 -11.03
N ASP A 93 2.51 -9.75 -11.35
CA ASP A 93 1.66 -10.26 -12.42
C ASP A 93 0.73 -9.16 -12.96
N VAL A 94 -0.16 -9.51 -13.87
CA VAL A 94 -1.24 -8.65 -14.38
C VAL A 94 -2.58 -9.31 -14.11
N GLY A 95 -3.35 -8.74 -13.19
CA GLY A 95 -4.61 -9.32 -12.74
C GLY A 95 -5.31 -8.44 -11.73
N THR A 96 -6.28 -9.02 -11.04
CA THR A 96 -6.93 -8.42 -9.87
C THR A 96 -6.50 -9.07 -8.56
N HIS A 97 -5.95 -10.28 -8.60
CA HIS A 97 -5.55 -11.05 -7.42
C HIS A 97 -4.03 -11.24 -7.43
N PHE A 98 -3.41 -11.05 -6.27
CA PHE A 98 -1.97 -11.20 -6.09
C PHE A 98 -1.70 -11.85 -4.75
N ASP A 99 -0.85 -12.87 -4.77
CA ASP A 99 -0.44 -13.59 -3.57
C ASP A 99 1.08 -13.63 -3.49
N TYR A 100 1.59 -13.54 -2.27
CA TYR A 100 3.01 -13.72 -1.99
C TYR A 100 3.22 -14.43 -0.68
N ARG A 101 4.20 -15.34 -0.66
CA ARG A 101 4.63 -16.03 0.57
C ARG A 101 5.95 -15.42 1.02
N VAL A 102 5.94 -14.80 2.20
CA VAL A 102 7.12 -14.21 2.84
C VAL A 102 8.18 -15.27 3.09
N ASP A 103 9.43 -14.96 2.72
CA ASP A 103 10.61 -15.82 2.77
C ASP A 103 11.80 -15.10 3.44
N GLY A 104 11.55 -14.50 4.60
CA GLY A 104 12.60 -13.87 5.43
C GLY A 104 12.87 -12.40 5.11
N GLU A 105 12.04 -11.76 4.29
CA GLU A 105 12.10 -10.31 4.09
C GLU A 105 11.76 -9.56 5.40
N SER A 106 12.53 -8.53 5.72
CA SER A 106 12.23 -7.64 6.85
C SER A 106 10.96 -6.81 6.63
N TYR A 107 10.63 -6.53 5.36
CA TYR A 107 9.35 -5.97 4.97
C TYR A 107 8.95 -6.44 3.57
N VAL A 108 7.65 -6.48 3.32
CA VAL A 108 7.06 -6.65 1.98
C VAL A 108 5.99 -5.59 1.80
N ARG A 109 6.05 -4.83 0.71
CA ARG A 109 5.00 -3.88 0.30
C ARG A 109 4.44 -4.27 -1.06
N PHE A 110 3.26 -3.77 -1.39
CA PHE A 110 2.62 -4.01 -2.68
C PHE A 110 2.33 -2.68 -3.38
N GLU A 111 2.57 -2.65 -4.70
CA GLU A 111 2.17 -1.55 -5.55
C GLU A 111 1.62 -2.07 -6.88
N ALA A 112 0.68 -1.33 -7.46
CA ALA A 112 0.14 -1.65 -8.78
C ALA A 112 -0.24 -0.41 -9.58
N GLU A 113 -0.28 -0.56 -10.89
CA GLU A 113 -0.71 0.45 -11.85
C GLU A 113 -1.66 -0.16 -12.88
N GLY A 114 -2.79 0.52 -13.11
CA GLY A 114 -3.81 0.14 -14.08
C GLY A 114 -4.48 1.36 -14.69
N LYS A 115 -5.52 1.12 -15.50
CA LYS A 115 -6.28 2.22 -16.14
C LYS A 115 -6.94 3.17 -15.13
N ALA A 116 -7.30 2.66 -13.96
CA ALA A 116 -7.91 3.44 -12.89
C ALA A 116 -6.88 4.27 -12.09
N GLY A 117 -5.57 4.11 -12.32
CA GLY A 117 -4.52 4.80 -11.58
C GLY A 117 -3.56 3.83 -10.88
N ARG A 118 -2.92 4.32 -9.82
CA ARG A 118 -1.92 3.60 -9.03
C ARG A 118 -2.41 3.34 -7.62
N ILE A 119 -1.87 2.30 -6.99
CA ILE A 119 -2.06 1.99 -5.57
C ILE A 119 -0.73 1.65 -4.92
N PHE A 120 -0.55 2.11 -3.68
CA PHE A 120 0.61 1.83 -2.83
C PHE A 120 0.12 1.40 -1.45
N LEU A 121 0.26 0.11 -1.13
CA LEU A 121 -0.11 -0.43 0.18
C LEU A 121 1.01 -0.21 1.19
N GLN A 122 0.65 -0.15 2.47
CA GLN A 122 1.66 -0.07 3.53
C GLN A 122 2.51 -1.35 3.59
N PRO A 123 3.77 -1.27 4.04
CA PRO A 123 4.61 -2.42 4.23
C PRO A 123 4.04 -3.34 5.32
N ALA A 124 3.94 -4.62 4.99
CA ALA A 124 3.88 -5.68 5.98
C ALA A 124 5.30 -5.90 6.53
N PHE A 125 5.47 -5.74 7.83
CA PHE A 125 6.75 -6.01 8.48
C PHE A 125 6.84 -7.48 8.91
N GLY A 126 8.01 -8.09 8.76
CA GLY A 126 8.28 -9.40 9.34
C GLY A 126 8.20 -9.38 10.87
N GLU A 127 7.91 -10.54 11.47
CA GLU A 127 8.09 -10.73 12.92
C GLU A 127 9.59 -10.65 13.26
N GLU A 128 9.92 -10.08 14.42
CA GLU A 128 11.28 -10.04 14.99
C GLU A 128 11.72 -11.40 15.54
#